data_AF-A0A9D4HZC1-F1
#
_entry.id   AF-A0A9D4HZC1-F1
#
_cell.length_a   1.000
_cell.length_b   1.000
_cell.length_c   1.000
_cell.angle_alpha   90.00
_cell.angle_beta   90.00
_cell.angle_gamma   90.00
#
_symmetry.space_group_name_H-M   'P 1'
#
loop_
_entity.id
_entity.type
_entity.pdbx_description
1 polymer ?
#
loop_
_entity_poly.entity_id
_entity_poly.type
_entity_poly.pdbx_seq_one_letter_code
_entity_poly.pdbx_strand_id
1 'polypeptide(L)' 'MGQRVGVEFNGKKCYPLSSKHKSSYFYNINKEILKRVQENLYFGITLSEDMEWKTFITNITKRANSTLEFLRRNLSHCP' A
#
# COMPACT_ATOMS: atom_id res chain seq x y z
N MET A 1 -13.88 35.86 -0.51
CA MET A 1 -12.63 35.35 0.10
C MET A 1 -12.98 34.16 0.98
N GLY A 2 -12.89 32.93 0.45
CA GLY A 2 -13.17 31.72 1.22
C GLY A 2 -11.89 31.20 1.87
N GLN A 3 -11.84 31.13 3.19
CA GLN A 3 -10.75 30.49 3.91
C GLN A 3 -10.73 28.99 3.57
N ARG A 4 -9.65 28.54 2.93
CA ARG A 4 -9.36 27.13 2.71
C ARG A 4 -9.02 26.51 4.06
N VAL A 5 -9.67 25.40 4.40
CA VAL A 5 -9.38 24.63 5.61
C VAL A 5 -7.87 24.35 5.64
N GLY A 6 -7.19 24.77 6.72
CA GLY A 6 -5.74 24.70 6.89
C GLY A 6 -5.24 23.28 7.14
N VAL A 7 -5.45 22.38 6.18
CA VAL A 7 -4.85 21.05 6.15
C VAL A 7 -3.89 20.98 4.98
N GLU A 8 -2.61 20.96 5.27
CA GLU A 8 -1.57 20.78 4.26
C GLU A 8 -1.41 19.30 3.94
N PHE A 9 -1.36 18.98 2.65
CA PHE A 9 -1.19 17.61 2.18
C PHE A 9 0.26 17.15 2.36
N ASN A 10 0.44 15.94 2.91
CA ASN A 10 1.76 15.37 3.16
C ASN A 10 2.26 14.56 1.95
N GLY A 11 3.08 15.19 1.10
CA GLY A 11 3.68 14.56 -0.08
C GLY A 11 4.53 13.31 0.22
N LYS A 12 5.19 13.23 1.38
CA LYS A 12 6.01 12.08 1.79
C LYS A 12 5.27 10.76 1.88
N LYS A 13 3.95 10.81 2.07
CA LYS A 13 3.09 9.62 2.16
C LYS A 13 2.48 9.22 0.81
N CYS A 14 2.86 9.89 -0.27
CA CYS A 14 2.28 9.71 -1.59
C CYS A 14 3.31 9.15 -2.56
N TYR A 15 2.91 8.09 -3.23
CA TYR A 15 3.77 7.34 -4.12
C TYR A 15 3.07 7.20 -5.49
N PRO A 16 3.65 7.74 -6.57
CA PRO A 16 3.09 7.58 -7.90
C PRO A 16 3.33 6.15 -8.38
N LEU A 17 2.25 5.49 -8.79
CA LEU A 17 2.26 4.17 -9.42
C LEU A 17 1.81 4.32 -10.88
N SER A 18 2.47 3.63 -11.80
CA SER A 18 2.12 3.68 -13.23
C SER A 18 2.22 2.30 -13.88
N SER A 19 1.10 1.79 -14.38
CA SER A 19 1.01 0.45 -14.97
C SER A 19 1.52 0.35 -16.40
N LYS A 20 1.17 1.30 -17.27
CA LYS A 20 1.36 1.13 -18.73
C LYS A 20 2.60 1.84 -19.28
N HIS A 21 3.01 2.94 -18.65
CA HIS A 21 4.18 3.70 -19.08
C HIS A 21 4.94 4.21 -17.87
N LYS A 22 6.18 3.74 -17.69
CA LYS A 22 7.11 4.31 -16.72
C LYS A 22 7.49 5.71 -17.22
N SER A 23 6.64 6.68 -16.91
CA SER A 23 6.89 8.08 -17.23
C SER A 23 8.19 8.51 -16.54
N SER A 24 9.08 9.18 -17.25
CA SER A 24 10.24 9.85 -16.65
C SER A 24 9.84 11.14 -15.92
N TYR A 25 8.55 11.49 -15.95
CA TYR A 25 8.03 12.67 -15.26
C TYR A 25 8.10 12.53 -13.75
N PHE A 26 8.68 13.53 -13.11
CA PHE A 26 8.74 13.66 -11.66
C PHE A 26 7.53 14.45 -11.16
N TYR A 27 6.58 13.75 -10.54
CA TYR A 27 5.45 14.39 -9.88
C TYR A 27 5.92 15.13 -8.62
N ASN A 28 5.33 16.29 -8.37
CA ASN A 28 5.58 17.04 -7.13
C ASN A 28 4.26 17.45 -6.46
N ILE A 29 4.30 17.54 -5.13
CA ILE A 29 3.23 18.11 -4.31
C ILE A 29 3.92 19.02 -3.27
N ASN A 30 3.46 20.26 -3.12
CA ASN A 30 4.03 21.22 -2.16
C ASN A 30 5.56 21.39 -2.27
N LYS A 31 6.09 21.41 -3.51
CA LYS A 31 7.53 21.49 -3.84
C LYS A 31 8.35 20.25 -3.43
N GLU A 32 7.70 19.16 -3.04
CA GLU A 32 8.32 17.88 -2.76
C GLU A 32 8.14 16.91 -3.93
N ILE A 33 9.24 16.35 -4.43
CA ILE A 33 9.21 15.33 -5.49
C ILE A 33 8.74 14.01 -4.89
N LEU A 34 7.71 13.42 -5.48
CA LEU A 34 7.15 12.17 -5.00
C LEU A 34 8.07 10.98 -5.34
N LYS A 35 8.32 10.12 -4.35
CA LYS A 35 9.14 8.92 -4.51
C LYS A 35 8.36 7.83 -5.24
N ARG A 36 8.89 7.30 -6.36
CA ARG A 36 8.34 6.11 -7.02
C ARG A 36 8.71 4.84 -6.24
N VAL A 37 7.76 3.94 -6.10
CA VAL A 37 7.92 2.63 -5.43
C VAL A 37 7.28 1.54 -6.29
N GLN A 38 7.76 0.30 -6.16
CA GLN A 38 7.19 -0.84 -6.88
C GLN A 38 5.89 -1.34 -6.23
N GLU A 39 5.79 -1.22 -4.92
CA GLU A 39 4.64 -1.63 -4.15
C GLU A 39 4.42 -0.67 -2.97
N ASN A 40 3.16 -0.43 -2.62
CA ASN A 40 2.81 0.35 -1.45
C ASN A 40 1.54 -0.19 -0.79
N LEU A 41 1.55 -0.25 0.54
CA LEU A 41 0.35 -0.56 1.32
C LEU A 41 -0.53 0.70 1.39
N TYR A 42 -1.74 0.60 0.84
CA TYR A 42 -2.73 1.67 0.86
C TYR A 42 -4.08 1.11 1.29
N PHE A 43 -4.63 1.62 2.39
CA PHE A 43 -5.88 1.15 3.00
C PHE A 43 -5.97 -0.36 3.21
N GLY A 44 -4.86 -1.01 3.59
CA GLY A 44 -4.82 -2.46 3.83
C GLY A 44 -4.66 -3.31 2.56
N ILE A 45 -4.58 -2.68 1.40
CA ILE A 45 -4.35 -3.32 0.11
C ILE A 45 -2.92 -3.03 -0.34
N THR A 46 -2.21 -4.05 -0.84
CA THR A 46 -0.92 -3.84 -1.48
C THR A 46 -1.15 -3.48 -2.94
N LEU A 47 -0.90 -2.22 -3.29
CA LEU A 47 -0.93 -1.76 -4.67
C LEU A 47 0.47 -1.91 -5.26
N SER A 48 0.58 -2.63 -6.37
CA SER A 48 1.82 -2.78 -7.13
C SER A 48 1.82 -1.89 -8.37
N GLU A 49 3.01 -1.53 -8.84
CA GLU A 49 3.21 -0.68 -10.02
C GLU A 49 2.64 -1.33 -11.29
N ASP A 50 2.76 -2.66 -11.41
CA ASP A 50 2.19 -3.45 -12.50
C ASP A 50 0.65 -3.54 -12.45
N MET A 51 0.00 -3.06 -11.38
CA MET A 51 -1.43 -3.21 -11.09
C MET A 51 -1.90 -4.68 -11.05
N GLU A 52 -0.97 -5.62 -10.82
CA GLU A 52 -1.31 -7.02 -10.60
C GLU A 52 -1.67 -7.31 -9.14
N TRP A 53 -2.68 -8.16 -8.94
CA TRP A 53 -3.12 -8.53 -7.59
C TRP A 53 -2.27 -9.63 -6.94
N LYS A 54 -1.26 -10.16 -7.65
CA LYS A 54 -0.49 -11.33 -7.21
C LYS A 54 0.19 -11.10 -5.87
N THR A 55 0.86 -9.95 -5.70
CA THR A 55 1.54 -9.60 -4.44
C THR A 55 0.55 -9.47 -3.30
N PHE A 56 -0.58 -8.77 -3.54
CA PHE A 56 -1.64 -8.62 -2.54
C PHE A 56 -2.22 -9.98 -2.12
N ILE A 57 -2.57 -10.84 -3.08
CA ILE A 57 -3.12 -12.18 -2.85
C ILE A 57 -2.12 -13.03 -2.04
N THR A 58 -0.83 -12.97 -2.40
CA THR A 58 0.22 -13.70 -1.67
C THR A 58 0.32 -13.22 -0.22
N ASN A 59 0.32 -11.90 -0.01
CA ASN A 59 0.42 -11.31 1.32
C ASN A 59 -0.79 -11.65 2.21
N ILE A 60 -2.00 -11.54 1.68
CA ILE A 60 -3.22 -11.85 2.46
C ILE A 60 -3.33 -13.34 2.76
N THR A 61 -2.99 -14.20 1.79
CA THR A 61 -2.98 -15.67 1.97
C THR A 61 -1.96 -16.08 3.03
N LYS A 62 -0.74 -15.52 2.99
CA LYS A 62 0.28 -15.77 4.00
C LYS A 62 -0.19 -15.36 5.40
N ARG A 63 -0.82 -14.19 5.52
CA ARG A 63 -1.37 -13.71 6.80
C ARG A 63 -2.48 -14.62 7.32
N ALA A 64 -3.40 -15.05 6.45
CA ALA A 64 -4.47 -15.97 6.79
C ALA A 64 -3.91 -17.31 7.28
N ASN A 65 -2.98 -17.91 6.54
CA ASN A 65 -2.33 -19.17 6.91
C ASN A 65 -1.55 -19.05 8.23
N SER A 66 -0.80 -17.96 8.44
CA SER A 66 -0.10 -17.74 9.71
C SER A 66 -1.07 -17.65 10.90
N THR A 67 -2.24 -17.04 10.69
CA THR A 67 -3.28 -16.94 11.72
C THR A 67 -3.91 -18.31 11.98
N LEU A 68 -4.23 -19.06 10.92
CA LEU A 68 -4.78 -20.41 11.01
C LEU A 68 -3.83 -21.36 11.73
N GLU A 69 -2.54 -21.36 11.39
CA GLU A 69 -1.53 -22.21 12.01
C GLU A 69 -1.24 -21.81 13.47
N PHE A 70 -1.38 -20.53 13.81
CA PHE A 70 -1.38 -20.11 15.21
C PHE A 70 -2.57 -20.70 15.97
N LEU A 71 -3.78 -20.59 15.43
CA LEU A 71 -4.97 -21.13 16.07
C LEU A 71 -4.91 -22.65 16.20
N ARG A 72 -4.51 -23.37 15.15
CA ARG A 72 -4.35 -24.84 15.16
C ARG A 72 -3.42 -25.30 16.26
N ARG A 73 -2.25 -24.68 16.41
CA ARG A 73 -1.27 -25.06 17.43
C ARG A 73 -1.78 -24.82 18.85
N ASN A 74 -2.50 -23.74 19.08
CA ASN A 74 -2.94 -23.37 20.44
C ASN A 74 -4.28 -23.98 20.85
N LEU A 75 -5.18 -24.25 19.90
CA LEU A 75 -6.54 -24.75 20.17
C LEU A 75 -6.70 -26.25 19.90
N SER A 76 -5.67 -26.92 19.38
CA SER A 76 -5.72 -28.37 19.05
C SER A 76 -6.05 -29.27 20.24
N HIS A 77 -5.74 -28.84 21.46
CA HIS A 77 -5.95 -29.60 22.71
C HIS A 77 -6.79 -28.80 23.72
N CYS A 78 -7.52 -27.77 23.26
CA CYS A 78 -8.53 -27.16 24.11
C CYS A 78 -9.63 -28.19 24.42
N PRO A 79 -10.05 -28.32 25.69
CA PRO A 79 -11.12 -29.25 26.08
C PRO A 79 -12.45 -28.94 25.38
#